data_AF-A0A8J7MXW1-F1
#
_entry.id   AF-A0A8J7MXW1-F1
#
_cell.length_a   1.000
_cell.length_b   1.000
_cell.length_c   1.000
_cell.angle_alpha   90.00
_cell.angle_beta   90.00
_cell.angle_gamma   90.00
#
_symmetry.space_group_name_H-M   'P 1'
#
loop_
_entity.id
_entity.type
_entity.pdbx_description
1 polymer ?
#
loop_
_entity_poly.entity_id
_entity_poly.type
_entity_poly.pdbx_seq_one_letter_code
_entity_poly.pdbx_strand_id
1 'polypeptide(L)'
;MSISDNLRRVIEANARLWAGEAEVFRTYWTWSGRTRETDKQWLAYQCYKEVWSVVIGHPSDGLFLGTLKRLEAMFPKIDLEVDRHAVLDEAEGLWAEFAHYCAFADAYDAMLKPGEAKMNPRLVKNTGWKADEALGAVRHEHRTKYGALGERACKFTEGGYCTLFSEGMKLSANPAGHEGRDGIIAEACAKVYDDEFGHMLKGIVGLDREGLSAADWALFERITTEQLKSRILMRNDQFGKPLSEKRIREIHAGDVTPIAFDYEQAKLAA
;
A
#
# COMPACT_ATOMS: atom_id res chain seq x y z
N MET A 1 -19.21 13.81 9.09
CA MET A 1 -20.29 12.81 9.24
C MET A 1 -19.85 11.86 10.34
N SER A 2 -20.70 11.60 11.34
CA SER A 2 -20.41 10.63 12.40
C SER A 2 -20.17 9.25 11.78
N ILE A 3 -19.03 8.63 12.10
CA ILE A 3 -18.77 7.21 11.78
C ILE A 3 -19.55 6.31 12.74
N SER A 4 -19.81 5.06 12.32
CA SER A 4 -20.40 4.06 13.22
C SER A 4 -19.38 3.52 14.22
N ASP A 5 -19.86 3.02 15.36
CA ASP A 5 -19.03 2.32 16.34
C ASP A 5 -18.34 1.08 15.74
N ASN A 6 -18.97 0.43 14.75
CA ASN A 6 -18.36 -0.71 14.06
C ASN A 6 -17.16 -0.29 13.22
N LEU A 7 -17.27 0.79 12.44
CA LEU A 7 -16.14 1.30 11.67
C LEU A 7 -15.02 1.79 12.59
N ARG A 8 -15.37 2.49 13.68
CA ARG A 8 -14.39 2.90 14.70
C ARG A 8 -13.62 1.69 15.25
N ARG A 9 -14.33 0.63 15.64
CA ARG A 9 -13.73 -0.62 16.14
C ARG A 9 -12.80 -1.27 15.12
N VAL A 10 -13.18 -1.33 13.84
CA VAL A 10 -12.32 -1.87 12.78
C VAL A 10 -11.06 -1.02 12.61
N ILE A 11 -11.19 0.32 12.60
CA ILE A 11 -10.04 1.23 12.52
C ILE A 11 -9.10 0.99 13.71
N GLU A 12 -9.63 0.94 14.93
CA GLU A 12 -8.84 0.73 16.15
C GLU A 12 -8.12 -0.64 16.16
N ALA A 13 -8.79 -1.70 15.70
CA ALA A 13 -8.20 -3.03 15.58
C ALA A 13 -7.00 -3.04 14.61
N ASN A 14 -7.11 -2.29 13.52
CA ASN A 14 -6.09 -2.22 12.47
C ASN A 14 -4.99 -1.18 12.76
N ALA A 15 -5.25 -0.17 13.59
CA ALA A 15 -4.33 0.93 13.91
C ALA A 15 -3.00 0.47 14.54
N ARG A 16 -3.02 -0.61 15.32
CA ARG A 16 -1.79 -1.23 15.84
C ARG A 16 -0.96 -1.87 14.74
N LEU A 17 -1.61 -2.47 13.74
CA LEU A 17 -0.90 -3.09 12.62
C LEU A 17 -0.32 -2.04 11.67
N TRP A 18 -1.00 -0.91 11.47
CA TRP A 18 -0.40 0.26 10.80
C TRP A 18 0.84 0.76 11.55
N ALA A 19 0.80 0.82 12.88
CA ALA A 19 1.96 1.17 13.69
C ALA A 19 3.10 0.14 13.57
N GLY A 20 2.77 -1.14 13.49
CA GLY A 20 3.74 -2.21 13.24
C GLY A 20 4.41 -2.09 11.86
N GLU A 21 3.65 -1.73 10.83
CA GLU A 21 4.20 -1.45 9.50
C GLU A 21 5.12 -0.21 9.54
N ALA A 22 4.69 0.86 10.21
CA ALA A 22 5.54 2.04 10.41
C ALA A 22 6.82 1.73 11.20
N GLU A 23 6.78 0.79 12.14
CA GLU A 23 7.98 0.33 12.86
C GLU A 23 9.00 -0.32 11.92
N VAL A 24 8.57 -1.13 10.94
CA VAL A 24 9.48 -1.69 9.92
C VAL A 24 10.27 -0.58 9.23
N PHE A 25 9.60 0.47 8.76
CA PHE A 25 10.23 1.57 8.03
C PHE A 25 11.16 2.37 8.94
N ARG A 26 10.69 2.77 10.13
CA ARG A 26 11.52 3.50 11.11
C ARG A 26 12.76 2.74 11.51
N THR A 27 12.64 1.43 11.72
CA THR A 27 13.81 0.59 12.02
C THR A 27 14.74 0.55 10.82
N TYR A 28 14.23 0.33 9.60
CA TYR A 28 15.07 0.34 8.41
C TYR A 28 15.88 1.63 8.22
N TRP A 29 15.26 2.80 8.41
CA TRP A 29 15.94 4.09 8.23
C TRP A 29 17.19 4.27 9.11
N THR A 30 17.21 3.61 10.26
CA THR A 30 18.30 3.66 11.26
C THR A 30 19.08 2.35 11.35
N TRP A 31 18.73 1.36 10.55
CA TRP A 31 19.29 0.03 10.61
C TRP A 31 20.73 0.03 10.10
N SER A 32 21.65 -0.62 10.83
CA SER A 32 23.05 -0.73 10.42
C SER A 32 23.26 -1.49 9.11
N GLY A 33 22.25 -2.27 8.69
CA GLY A 33 22.23 -2.94 7.38
C GLY A 33 21.79 -2.06 6.22
N ARG A 34 21.38 -0.81 6.47
CA ARG A 34 20.94 0.12 5.41
C ARG A 34 22.15 0.60 4.60
N THR A 35 22.16 0.21 3.33
CA THR A 35 23.14 0.61 2.32
C THR A 35 22.44 1.15 1.07
N ARG A 36 23.21 1.62 0.10
CA ARG A 36 22.68 2.09 -1.18
C ARG A 36 22.02 0.95 -1.95
N GLU A 37 22.60 -0.23 -1.84
CA GLU A 37 22.10 -1.45 -2.46
C GLU A 37 20.77 -1.88 -1.82
N THR A 38 20.64 -1.81 -0.49
CA THR A 38 19.34 -2.10 0.14
C THR A 38 18.30 -1.03 -0.17
N ASP A 39 18.69 0.25 -0.31
CA ASP A 39 17.76 1.32 -0.70
C ASP A 39 17.21 1.06 -2.11
N LYS A 40 18.12 0.78 -3.05
CA LYS A 40 17.77 0.39 -4.43
C LYS A 40 16.88 -0.86 -4.48
N GLN A 41 17.11 -1.84 -3.61
CA GLN A 41 16.32 -3.06 -3.58
C GLN A 41 14.86 -2.79 -3.18
N TRP A 42 14.60 -2.08 -2.07
CA TRP A 42 13.22 -1.83 -1.66
C TRP A 42 12.51 -0.89 -2.64
N LEU A 43 13.22 0.06 -3.24
CA LEU A 43 12.71 0.93 -4.30
C LEU A 43 12.31 0.13 -5.55
N ALA A 44 13.12 -0.86 -5.95
CA ALA A 44 12.78 -1.76 -7.04
C ALA A 44 11.52 -2.59 -6.72
N TYR A 45 11.38 -3.08 -5.49
CA TYR A 45 10.15 -3.73 -5.04
C TYR A 45 8.96 -2.79 -5.01
N GLN A 46 9.14 -1.52 -4.65
CA GLN A 46 8.05 -0.56 -4.71
C GLN A 46 7.65 -0.29 -6.18
N CYS A 47 8.61 -0.13 -7.09
CA CYS A 47 8.35 -0.04 -8.53
C CYS A 47 7.62 -1.27 -9.08
N TYR A 48 7.93 -2.48 -8.60
CA TYR A 48 7.15 -3.67 -8.92
C TYR A 48 5.70 -3.50 -8.49
N LYS A 49 5.45 -2.98 -7.29
CA LYS A 49 4.10 -2.80 -6.78
C LYS A 49 3.27 -1.82 -7.62
N GLU A 50 3.84 -0.68 -7.98
CA GLU A 50 3.17 0.37 -8.76
C GLU A 50 2.87 -0.02 -10.23
N VAL A 51 3.48 -1.10 -10.76
CA VAL A 51 3.33 -1.47 -12.19
C VAL A 51 2.82 -2.89 -12.40
N TRP A 52 3.22 -3.83 -11.55
CA TRP A 52 2.97 -5.26 -11.73
C TRP A 52 2.15 -5.90 -10.62
N SER A 53 2.01 -5.28 -9.44
CA SER A 53 1.14 -5.87 -8.42
C SER A 53 -0.31 -5.89 -8.91
N VAL A 54 -1.01 -6.98 -8.59
CA VAL A 54 -2.39 -7.17 -9.03
C VAL A 54 -3.26 -7.36 -7.79
N VAL A 55 -4.04 -6.33 -7.47
CA VAL A 55 -5.11 -6.45 -6.47
C VAL A 55 -6.39 -6.99 -7.10
N ILE A 56 -6.70 -6.56 -8.32
CA ILE A 56 -7.86 -7.01 -9.12
C ILE A 56 -7.40 -7.25 -10.57
N GLY A 57 -7.81 -8.37 -11.17
CA GLY A 57 -7.50 -8.71 -12.57
C GLY A 57 -6.55 -9.90 -12.74
N HIS A 58 -6.05 -10.09 -13.97
CA HIS A 58 -5.20 -11.23 -14.31
C HIS A 58 -3.72 -10.93 -13.97
N PRO A 59 -2.99 -11.83 -13.27
CA PRO A 59 -1.60 -11.60 -12.83
C PRO A 59 -0.60 -11.24 -13.94
N SER A 60 -0.81 -11.71 -15.17
CA SER A 60 0.13 -11.46 -16.28
C SER A 60 0.12 -10.02 -16.80
N ASP A 61 -0.95 -9.28 -16.52
CA ASP A 61 -1.18 -7.95 -17.09
C ASP A 61 -0.61 -6.85 -16.20
N GLY A 62 -0.38 -7.12 -14.91
CA GLY A 62 0.03 -6.09 -13.96
C GLY A 62 -1.01 -4.98 -13.78
N LEU A 63 -0.66 -3.98 -12.99
CA LEU A 63 -1.53 -2.85 -12.66
C LEU A 63 -1.78 -1.97 -13.88
N PHE A 64 -0.71 -1.61 -14.61
CA PHE A 64 -0.78 -0.68 -15.72
C PHE A 64 -1.57 -1.23 -16.91
N LEU A 65 -1.13 -2.36 -17.50
CA LEU A 65 -1.80 -2.92 -18.68
C LEU A 65 -3.16 -3.53 -18.34
N GLY A 66 -3.31 -4.07 -17.13
CA GLY A 66 -4.60 -4.58 -16.65
C GLY A 66 -5.66 -3.48 -16.62
N THR A 67 -5.31 -2.30 -16.10
CA THR A 67 -6.23 -1.15 -16.04
C THR A 67 -6.51 -0.59 -17.43
N LEU A 68 -5.51 -0.51 -18.31
CA LEU A 68 -5.71 -0.07 -19.70
C LEU A 68 -6.71 -0.97 -20.44
N LYS A 69 -6.62 -2.29 -20.28
CA LYS A 69 -7.57 -3.25 -20.86
C LYS A 69 -8.98 -3.08 -20.29
N ARG A 70 -9.13 -2.76 -19.00
CA ARG A 70 -10.44 -2.46 -18.41
C ARG A 70 -11.06 -1.21 -19.02
N LEU A 71 -10.27 -0.13 -19.13
CA LEU A 71 -10.71 1.12 -19.77
C LEU A 71 -11.15 0.88 -21.23
N GLU A 72 -10.37 0.11 -22.00
CA GLU A 72 -10.73 -0.30 -23.37
C GLU A 72 -12.08 -1.03 -23.40
N ALA A 73 -12.30 -1.98 -22.48
CA ALA A 73 -13.54 -2.74 -22.39
C ALA A 73 -14.75 -1.91 -21.92
N MET A 74 -14.53 -0.88 -21.08
CA MET A 74 -15.59 0.03 -20.60
C MET A 74 -16.01 1.03 -21.67
N PHE A 75 -15.11 1.45 -22.56
CA PHE A 75 -15.34 2.51 -23.53
C PHE A 75 -16.64 2.36 -24.37
N PRO A 76 -16.95 1.21 -25.00
CA PRO A 76 -18.17 1.06 -25.79
C PRO A 76 -19.46 1.04 -24.95
N LYS A 77 -19.35 1.01 -23.62
CA LYS A 77 -20.46 0.87 -22.67
C LYS A 77 -20.78 2.16 -21.91
N ILE A 78 -20.01 3.23 -22.15
CA ILE A 78 -20.16 4.50 -21.45
C ILE A 78 -21.58 5.04 -21.65
N ASP A 79 -22.24 5.36 -20.53
CA ASP A 79 -23.62 5.84 -20.42
C ASP A 79 -24.70 4.89 -20.99
N LEU A 80 -24.31 3.67 -21.38
CA LEU A 80 -25.22 2.60 -21.77
C LEU A 80 -25.35 1.56 -20.65
N GLU A 81 -24.21 1.09 -20.13
CA GLU A 81 -24.13 0.10 -19.05
C GLU A 81 -23.19 0.57 -17.92
N VAL A 82 -22.26 1.48 -18.21
CA VAL A 82 -21.24 1.96 -17.28
C VAL A 82 -21.35 3.46 -17.13
N ASP A 83 -21.45 3.95 -15.90
CA ASP A 83 -21.44 5.38 -15.61
C ASP A 83 -20.08 5.99 -16.01
N ARG A 84 -20.10 7.13 -16.69
CA ARG A 84 -18.89 7.83 -17.13
C ARG A 84 -17.93 8.19 -15.99
N HIS A 85 -18.41 8.39 -14.76
CA HIS A 85 -17.55 8.67 -13.60
C HIS A 85 -16.83 7.41 -13.11
N ALA A 86 -17.37 6.21 -13.37
CA ALA A 86 -16.65 4.97 -13.10
C ALA A 86 -15.46 4.80 -14.07
N VAL A 87 -15.61 5.25 -15.32
CA VAL A 87 -14.48 5.31 -16.27
C VAL A 87 -13.45 6.35 -15.84
N LEU A 88 -13.90 7.53 -15.39
CA LEU A 88 -13.02 8.56 -14.87
C LEU A 88 -12.21 8.07 -13.67
N ASP A 89 -12.84 7.39 -12.71
CA ASP A 89 -12.18 6.84 -11.52
C ASP A 89 -11.09 5.82 -11.87
N GLU A 90 -11.32 4.94 -12.85
CA GLU A 90 -10.30 4.00 -13.35
C GLU A 90 -9.15 4.70 -14.08
N ALA A 91 -9.44 5.78 -14.83
CA ALA A 91 -8.41 6.55 -15.53
C ALA A 91 -7.54 7.36 -14.55
N GLU A 92 -8.14 7.94 -13.51
CA GLU A 92 -7.44 8.61 -12.41
C GLU A 92 -6.55 7.63 -11.65
N GLY A 93 -7.05 6.42 -11.36
CA GLY A 93 -6.27 5.35 -10.76
C GLY A 93 -5.04 4.99 -11.61
N LEU A 94 -5.22 4.76 -12.91
CA LEU A 94 -4.09 4.46 -13.81
C LEU A 94 -3.02 5.57 -13.80
N TRP A 95 -3.45 6.83 -13.81
CA TRP A 95 -2.54 7.97 -13.74
C TRP A 95 -1.76 8.01 -12.42
N ALA A 96 -2.46 7.87 -11.29
CA ALA A 96 -1.85 7.93 -9.96
C ALA A 96 -0.80 6.83 -9.77
N GLU A 97 -1.14 5.57 -10.07
CA GLU A 97 -0.23 4.44 -9.94
C GLU A 97 1.01 4.59 -10.84
N PHE A 98 0.84 5.14 -12.05
CA PHE A 98 1.98 5.40 -12.93
C PHE A 98 2.82 6.59 -12.45
N ALA A 99 2.21 7.62 -11.85
CA ALA A 99 2.93 8.72 -11.22
C ALA A 99 3.76 8.23 -10.01
N HIS A 100 3.22 7.30 -9.20
CA HIS A 100 3.95 6.66 -8.13
C HIS A 100 5.15 5.86 -8.64
N TYR A 101 4.95 5.10 -9.73
CA TYR A 101 6.04 4.40 -10.40
C TYR A 101 7.15 5.38 -10.81
N CYS A 102 6.81 6.50 -11.45
CA CYS A 102 7.78 7.52 -11.83
C CYS A 102 8.54 8.06 -10.61
N ALA A 103 7.84 8.40 -9.52
CA ALA A 103 8.49 8.93 -8.31
C ALA A 103 9.54 7.97 -7.73
N PHE A 104 9.21 6.67 -7.61
CA PHE A 104 10.16 5.67 -7.08
C PHE A 104 11.24 5.25 -8.09
N ALA A 105 10.92 5.22 -9.39
CA ALA A 105 11.90 4.94 -10.43
C ALA A 105 12.94 6.06 -10.52
N ASP A 106 12.53 7.32 -10.41
CA ASP A 106 13.43 8.47 -10.38
C ASP A 106 14.32 8.45 -9.13
N ALA A 107 13.75 8.10 -7.97
CA ALA A 107 14.52 7.92 -6.73
C ALA A 107 15.56 6.79 -6.85
N TYR A 108 15.21 5.67 -7.48
CA TYR A 108 16.15 4.59 -7.77
C TYR A 108 17.26 5.05 -8.73
N ASP A 109 16.89 5.74 -9.81
CA ASP A 109 17.81 6.20 -10.85
C ASP A 109 18.81 7.25 -10.32
N ALA A 110 18.39 8.09 -9.38
CA ALA A 110 19.25 9.06 -8.72
C ALA A 110 20.38 8.41 -7.88
N MET A 111 20.26 7.13 -7.53
CA MET A 111 21.26 6.38 -6.74
C MET A 111 22.24 5.56 -7.60
N LEU A 112 22.16 5.67 -8.92
CA LEU A 112 22.99 4.90 -9.85
C LEU A 112 24.44 5.41 -9.91
N LYS A 113 25.40 4.48 -9.98
CA LYS A 113 26.77 4.76 -10.42
C LYS A 113 26.85 4.72 -11.94
N PRO A 114 27.89 5.34 -12.54
CA PRO A 114 28.17 5.19 -13.96
C PRO A 114 28.17 3.71 -14.38
N GLY A 115 27.38 3.39 -15.41
CA GLY A 115 27.25 2.04 -15.96
C GLY A 115 26.14 1.16 -15.36
N GLU A 116 25.49 1.58 -14.27
CA GLU A 116 24.31 0.86 -13.77
C GLU A 116 23.06 1.13 -14.64
N ALA A 117 22.20 0.12 -14.81
CA ALA A 117 21.00 0.24 -15.63
C ALA A 117 19.88 1.01 -14.90
N LYS A 118 19.21 1.88 -15.65
CA LYS A 118 18.02 2.59 -15.20
C LYS A 118 16.84 1.67 -14.90
N MET A 119 16.02 2.07 -13.95
CA MET A 119 14.77 1.42 -13.62
C MET A 119 13.87 1.37 -14.87
N ASN A 120 13.25 0.22 -15.09
CA ASN A 120 12.22 0.05 -16.11
C ASN A 120 11.33 -1.13 -15.72
N PRO A 121 10.07 -1.19 -16.18
CA PRO A 121 9.14 -2.23 -15.76
C PRO A 121 9.63 -3.66 -16.04
N ARG A 122 10.43 -3.87 -17.09
CA ARG A 122 10.92 -5.21 -17.42
C ARG A 122 11.91 -5.75 -16.39
N LEU A 123 12.69 -4.89 -15.75
CA LEU A 123 13.65 -5.30 -14.72
C LEU A 123 12.95 -5.85 -13.48
N VAL A 124 11.79 -5.28 -13.13
CA VAL A 124 11.08 -5.61 -11.89
C VAL A 124 9.99 -6.67 -12.08
N LYS A 125 9.63 -7.04 -13.32
CA LYS A 125 8.51 -7.97 -13.59
C LYS A 125 8.58 -9.30 -12.81
N ASN A 126 9.79 -9.82 -12.63
CA ASN A 126 10.03 -11.10 -11.94
C ASN A 126 10.69 -10.90 -10.56
N THR A 127 10.54 -9.72 -9.95
CA THR A 127 11.07 -9.43 -8.62
C THR A 127 10.03 -9.59 -7.52
N GLY A 128 8.88 -10.23 -7.80
CA GLY A 128 7.97 -10.67 -6.74
C GLY A 128 8.73 -11.51 -5.72
N TRP A 129 8.42 -11.32 -4.44
CA TRP A 129 9.08 -12.02 -3.33
C TRP A 129 8.07 -12.85 -2.55
N LYS A 130 8.57 -13.89 -1.86
CA LYS A 130 7.73 -14.89 -1.20
C LYS A 130 6.70 -14.29 -0.25
N ALA A 131 7.05 -13.23 0.46
CA ALA A 131 6.12 -12.58 1.39
C ALA A 131 5.05 -11.75 0.66
N ASP A 132 5.35 -11.18 -0.51
CA ASP A 132 4.33 -10.55 -1.38
C ASP A 132 3.41 -11.60 -2.01
N GLU A 133 3.95 -12.73 -2.48
CA GLU A 133 3.15 -13.87 -2.95
C GLU A 133 2.21 -14.40 -1.86
N ALA A 134 2.70 -14.51 -0.62
CA ALA A 134 1.90 -14.94 0.52
C ALA A 134 0.77 -13.95 0.84
N LEU A 135 1.04 -12.63 0.79
CA LEU A 135 -0.01 -11.61 0.93
C LEU A 135 -1.02 -11.69 -0.21
N GLY A 136 -0.55 -11.88 -1.44
CA GLY A 136 -1.38 -12.08 -2.63
C GLY A 136 -2.31 -13.29 -2.48
N ALA A 137 -1.80 -14.40 -1.94
CA ALA A 137 -2.59 -15.61 -1.67
C ALA A 137 -3.69 -15.38 -0.62
N VAL A 138 -3.37 -14.72 0.50
CA VAL A 138 -4.36 -14.36 1.54
C VAL A 138 -5.47 -13.49 0.94
N ARG A 139 -5.08 -12.47 0.17
CA ARG A 139 -6.03 -11.57 -0.49
C ARG A 139 -6.90 -12.29 -1.52
N HIS A 140 -6.31 -13.19 -2.31
CA HIS A 140 -7.04 -14.02 -3.26
C HIS A 140 -8.05 -14.94 -2.56
N GLU A 141 -7.64 -15.63 -1.49
CA GLU A 141 -8.55 -16.47 -0.70
C GLU A 141 -9.73 -15.65 -0.17
N HIS A 142 -9.48 -14.48 0.41
CA HIS A 142 -10.53 -13.62 0.95
C HIS A 142 -11.53 -13.16 -0.11
N ARG A 143 -11.06 -12.73 -1.29
CA ARG A 143 -11.95 -12.35 -2.40
C ARG A 143 -12.77 -13.54 -2.89
N THR A 144 -12.15 -14.70 -3.05
CA THR A 144 -12.83 -15.91 -3.52
C THR A 144 -13.88 -16.40 -2.51
N LYS A 145 -13.57 -16.35 -1.21
CA LYS A 145 -14.42 -16.90 -0.15
C LYS A 145 -15.52 -15.95 0.33
N TYR A 146 -15.26 -14.64 0.33
CA TYR A 146 -16.15 -13.64 0.92
C TYR A 146 -16.66 -12.59 -0.08
N GLY A 147 -16.36 -12.76 -1.38
CA GLY A 147 -16.87 -11.91 -2.46
C GLY A 147 -16.55 -10.42 -2.24
N ALA A 148 -17.59 -9.58 -2.33
CA ALA A 148 -17.48 -8.13 -2.20
C ALA A 148 -16.82 -7.69 -0.88
N LEU A 149 -17.08 -8.38 0.23
CA LEU A 149 -16.47 -8.05 1.52
C LEU A 149 -14.96 -8.33 1.53
N GLY A 150 -14.53 -9.40 0.85
CA GLY A 150 -13.12 -9.71 0.66
C GLY A 150 -12.40 -8.69 -0.23
N GLU A 151 -13.06 -8.22 -1.28
CA GLU A 151 -12.54 -7.14 -2.14
C GLU A 151 -12.43 -5.81 -1.37
N ARG A 152 -13.47 -5.48 -0.60
CA ARG A 152 -13.48 -4.30 0.27
C ARG A 152 -12.34 -4.33 1.28
N ALA A 153 -12.06 -5.49 1.87
CA ALA A 153 -10.94 -5.66 2.80
C ALA A 153 -9.57 -5.51 2.11
N CYS A 154 -9.45 -5.92 0.84
CA CYS A 154 -8.22 -5.66 0.06
C CYS A 154 -8.00 -4.16 -0.10
N LYS A 155 -9.01 -3.41 -0.53
CA LYS A 155 -8.97 -1.95 -0.69
C LYS A 155 -8.64 -1.23 0.63
N PHE A 156 -9.30 -1.63 1.72
CA PHE A 156 -9.03 -1.11 3.07
C PHE A 156 -7.56 -1.27 3.49
N THR A 157 -6.94 -2.39 3.14
CA THR A 157 -5.57 -2.73 3.57
C THR A 157 -4.49 -2.42 2.53
N GLU A 158 -4.84 -1.92 1.35
CA GLU A 158 -3.92 -1.72 0.21
C GLU A 158 -2.95 -0.56 0.39
N GLY A 159 -3.39 0.53 1.02
CA GLY A 159 -2.53 1.67 1.39
C GLY A 159 -1.81 1.47 2.73
N GLY A 160 -2.34 0.65 3.64
CA GLY A 160 -1.75 0.40 4.97
C GLY A 160 -1.60 1.69 5.76
N TYR A 161 -2.60 2.56 5.63
CA TYR A 161 -2.64 3.89 6.19
C TYR A 161 -1.45 4.79 5.76
N CYS A 162 -0.94 4.56 4.54
CA CYS A 162 0.12 5.37 3.92
C CYS A 162 1.40 5.44 4.77
N THR A 163 1.65 4.41 5.59
CA THR A 163 2.72 4.38 6.59
C THR A 163 4.11 4.43 5.98
N LEU A 164 4.33 3.78 4.83
CA LEU A 164 5.60 3.87 4.10
C LEU A 164 5.91 5.32 3.72
N PHE A 165 4.94 5.99 3.14
CA PHE A 165 5.12 7.33 2.58
C PHE A 165 5.26 8.36 3.69
N SER A 166 4.39 8.31 4.70
CA SER A 166 4.47 9.21 5.86
C SER A 166 5.74 9.04 6.68
N GLU A 167 6.25 7.81 6.87
CA GLU A 167 7.55 7.60 7.52
C GLU A 167 8.72 8.02 6.63
N GLY A 168 8.65 7.77 5.31
CA GLY A 168 9.68 8.18 4.35
C GLY A 168 9.82 9.69 4.23
N MET A 169 8.72 10.44 4.25
CA MET A 169 8.71 11.91 4.25
C MET A 169 9.51 12.51 5.41
N LYS A 170 9.56 11.84 6.57
CA LYS A 170 10.31 12.32 7.75
C LYS A 170 11.82 12.34 7.53
N LEU A 171 12.35 11.63 6.54
CA LEU A 171 13.76 11.71 6.15
C LEU A 171 14.16 13.12 5.67
N SER A 172 13.20 13.96 5.29
CA SER A 172 13.42 15.39 5.00
C SER A 172 13.99 16.19 6.17
N ALA A 173 13.96 15.67 7.40
CA ALA A 173 14.64 16.25 8.55
C ALA A 173 16.18 16.22 8.43
N ASN A 174 16.73 15.30 7.61
CA ASN A 174 18.15 15.22 7.32
C ASN A 174 18.39 14.86 5.84
N PRO A 175 18.12 15.79 4.90
CA PRO A 175 18.13 15.47 3.47
C PRO A 175 19.53 15.11 2.94
N ALA A 176 20.60 15.55 3.63
CA ALA A 176 21.98 15.20 3.31
C ALA A 176 22.41 13.83 3.87
N GLY A 177 21.56 13.17 4.66
CA GLY A 177 21.82 11.88 5.27
C GLY A 177 22.04 10.78 4.22
N HIS A 178 22.89 9.81 4.56
CA HIS A 178 23.23 8.67 3.70
C HIS A 178 23.71 9.09 2.30
N GLU A 179 24.57 10.11 2.23
CA GLU A 179 25.09 10.68 0.97
C GLU A 179 23.98 11.31 0.11
N GLY A 180 22.99 11.95 0.75
CA GLY A 180 21.86 12.61 0.07
C GLY A 180 20.67 11.70 -0.26
N ARG A 181 20.77 10.40 -0.01
CA ARG A 181 19.68 9.43 -0.28
C ARG A 181 18.43 9.69 0.55
N ASP A 182 18.59 10.20 1.77
CA ASP A 182 17.44 10.54 2.64
C ASP A 182 16.56 11.61 2.00
N GLY A 183 17.14 12.65 1.40
CA GLY A 183 16.39 13.69 0.68
C GLY A 183 15.66 13.13 -0.55
N ILE A 184 16.33 12.29 -1.33
CA ILE A 184 15.74 11.65 -2.53
C ILE A 184 14.52 10.80 -2.17
N ILE A 185 14.64 9.97 -1.13
CA ILE A 185 13.54 9.10 -0.68
C ILE A 185 12.40 9.95 -0.11
N ALA A 186 12.71 10.98 0.69
CA ALA A 186 11.69 11.87 1.25
C ALA A 186 10.84 12.55 0.17
N GLU A 187 11.48 13.02 -0.90
CA GLU A 187 10.79 13.66 -2.03
C GLU A 187 9.86 12.68 -2.76
N ALA A 188 10.33 11.47 -3.05
CA ALA A 188 9.50 10.45 -3.69
C ALA A 188 8.30 10.06 -2.82
N CYS A 189 8.51 9.86 -1.51
CA CYS A 189 7.42 9.58 -0.57
C CYS A 189 6.42 10.73 -0.45
N ALA A 190 6.87 11.99 -0.50
CA ALA A 190 5.99 13.15 -0.47
C ALA A 190 5.07 13.24 -1.70
N LYS A 191 5.60 12.94 -2.91
CA LYS A 191 4.81 12.92 -4.15
C LYS A 191 3.67 11.91 -4.11
N VAL A 192 3.87 10.79 -3.42
CA VAL A 192 2.95 9.66 -3.39
C VAL A 192 1.93 9.78 -2.24
N TYR A 193 2.30 10.40 -1.12
CA TYR A 193 1.47 10.44 0.08
C TYR A 193 0.08 11.06 -0.13
N ASP A 194 -0.01 12.18 -0.87
CA ASP A 194 -1.26 12.91 -1.04
C ASP A 194 -2.30 12.10 -1.82
N ASP A 195 -1.88 11.41 -2.89
CA ASP A 195 -2.75 10.55 -3.71
C ASP A 195 -3.16 9.28 -2.94
N GLU A 196 -2.19 8.68 -2.23
CA GLU A 196 -2.40 7.45 -1.45
C GLU A 196 -3.35 7.63 -0.27
N PHE A 197 -3.36 8.81 0.35
CA PHE A 197 -4.35 9.09 1.39
C PHE A 197 -5.76 9.04 0.81
N GLY A 198 -5.96 9.60 -0.40
CA GLY A 198 -7.21 9.50 -1.13
C GLY A 198 -7.61 8.04 -1.45
N HIS A 199 -6.67 7.23 -1.94
CA HIS A 199 -6.89 5.81 -2.22
C HIS A 199 -7.28 5.02 -0.97
N MET A 200 -6.59 5.26 0.15
CA MET A 200 -6.91 4.68 1.44
C MET A 200 -8.34 5.04 1.87
N LEU A 201 -8.73 6.30 1.74
CA LEU A 201 -10.09 6.73 2.05
C LEU A 201 -11.15 6.05 1.18
N LYS A 202 -10.88 5.76 -0.10
CA LYS A 202 -11.81 4.98 -0.94
C LYS A 202 -12.11 3.60 -0.32
N GLY A 203 -11.16 2.99 0.39
CA GLY A 203 -11.33 1.72 1.11
C GLY A 203 -12.10 1.81 2.44
N ILE A 204 -12.18 3.00 3.06
CA ILE A 204 -12.78 3.23 4.38
C ILE A 204 -14.14 3.94 4.27
N VAL A 205 -14.18 5.04 3.53
CA VAL A 205 -15.34 5.91 3.38
C VAL A 205 -16.49 5.13 2.72
N GLY A 206 -17.68 5.26 3.28
CA GLY A 206 -18.89 4.60 2.79
C GLY A 206 -19.18 3.23 3.38
N LEU A 207 -18.23 2.61 4.11
CA LEU A 207 -18.42 1.27 4.70
C LEU A 207 -19.63 1.21 5.64
N ASP A 208 -19.87 2.28 6.41
CA ASP A 208 -21.03 2.42 7.30
C ASP A 208 -22.39 2.42 6.59
N ARG A 209 -22.42 2.67 5.28
CA ARG A 209 -23.64 2.75 4.47
C ARG A 209 -23.93 1.47 3.71
N GLU A 210 -23.04 0.48 3.77
CA GLU A 210 -23.19 -0.79 3.06
C GLU A 210 -24.20 -1.74 3.74
N GLY A 211 -24.78 -1.36 4.88
CA GLY A 211 -25.81 -2.16 5.55
C GLY A 211 -25.29 -3.49 6.11
N LEU A 212 -23.99 -3.56 6.42
CA LEU A 212 -23.32 -4.76 6.92
C LEU A 212 -23.95 -5.25 8.24
N SER A 213 -24.18 -6.56 8.33
CA SER A 213 -24.65 -7.19 9.57
C SER A 213 -23.54 -7.19 10.64
N ALA A 214 -23.90 -7.48 11.89
CA ALA A 214 -22.91 -7.64 12.95
C ALA A 214 -21.90 -8.76 12.65
N ALA A 215 -22.34 -9.83 11.97
CA ALA A 215 -21.47 -10.92 11.54
C ALA A 215 -20.51 -10.48 10.42
N ASP A 216 -20.98 -9.66 9.48
CA ASP A 216 -20.14 -9.10 8.41
C ASP A 216 -19.08 -8.16 8.97
N TRP A 217 -19.42 -7.33 9.94
CA TRP A 217 -18.46 -6.46 10.64
C TRP A 217 -17.38 -7.26 11.37
N ALA A 218 -17.78 -8.32 12.10
CA ALA A 218 -16.82 -9.20 12.76
C ALA A 218 -15.92 -9.94 11.76
N LEU A 219 -16.49 -10.37 10.63
CA LEU A 219 -15.74 -10.98 9.54
C LEU A 219 -14.76 -9.98 8.92
N PHE A 220 -15.20 -8.75 8.65
CA PHE A 220 -14.39 -7.69 8.06
C PHE A 220 -13.20 -7.32 8.94
N GLU A 221 -13.42 -7.13 10.24
CA GLU A 221 -12.36 -6.90 11.24
C GLU A 221 -11.31 -8.01 11.20
N ARG A 222 -11.76 -9.27 11.18
CA ARG A 222 -10.86 -10.43 11.13
C ARG A 222 -10.01 -10.46 9.85
N ILE A 223 -10.64 -10.35 8.67
CA ILE A 223 -9.93 -10.50 7.39
C ILE A 223 -9.05 -9.29 7.04
N THR A 224 -9.36 -8.10 7.56
CA THR A 224 -8.47 -6.92 7.46
C THR A 224 -7.26 -7.07 8.37
N THR A 225 -7.47 -7.53 9.61
CA THR A 225 -6.40 -7.88 10.56
C THR A 225 -5.44 -8.92 9.99
N GLU A 226 -5.97 -10.01 9.40
CA GLU A 226 -5.16 -11.08 8.77
C GLU A 226 -4.32 -10.54 7.60
N GLN A 227 -4.90 -9.70 6.74
CA GLN A 227 -4.20 -9.08 5.63
C GLN A 227 -3.09 -8.13 6.11
N LEU A 228 -3.35 -7.29 7.11
CA LEU A 228 -2.33 -6.38 7.63
C LEU A 228 -1.18 -7.11 8.35
N LYS A 229 -1.45 -8.21 9.05
CA LYS A 229 -0.38 -9.07 9.60
C LYS A 229 0.51 -9.64 8.49
N SER A 230 -0.10 -10.13 7.41
CA SER A 230 0.65 -10.58 6.23
C SER A 230 1.43 -9.43 5.57
N ARG A 231 0.85 -8.23 5.55
CA ARG A 231 1.47 -7.03 5.00
C ARG A 231 2.72 -6.61 5.78
N ILE A 232 2.73 -6.68 7.11
CA ILE A 232 3.92 -6.38 7.92
C ILE A 232 5.06 -7.35 7.57
N LEU A 233 4.76 -8.64 7.39
CA LEU A 233 5.76 -9.63 6.94
C LEU A 233 6.31 -9.28 5.55
N MET A 234 5.41 -8.92 4.62
CA MET A 234 5.77 -8.51 3.26
C MET A 234 6.68 -7.27 3.26
N ARG A 235 6.36 -6.23 4.04
CA ARG A 235 7.20 -5.03 4.17
C ARG A 235 8.52 -5.33 4.86
N ASN A 236 8.51 -6.14 5.92
CA ASN A 236 9.76 -6.51 6.59
C ASN A 236 10.70 -7.23 5.61
N ASP A 237 10.19 -8.15 4.77
CA ASP A 237 10.99 -8.81 3.73
C ASP A 237 11.44 -7.83 2.63
N GLN A 238 10.57 -6.92 2.20
CA GLN A 238 10.87 -5.87 1.21
C GLN A 238 12.10 -5.04 1.62
N PHE A 239 12.24 -4.76 2.91
CA PHE A 239 13.30 -3.93 3.48
C PHE A 239 14.51 -4.74 4.01
N GLY A 240 14.59 -6.04 3.70
CA GLY A 240 15.74 -6.87 4.10
C GLY A 240 15.69 -7.38 5.55
N LYS A 241 14.49 -7.42 6.14
CA LYS A 241 14.18 -7.88 7.50
C LYS A 241 14.82 -7.06 8.64
N PRO A 242 14.59 -5.74 8.69
CA PRO A 242 15.08 -4.89 9.78
C PRO A 242 14.50 -5.29 11.14
N LEU A 243 13.29 -5.85 11.20
CA LEU A 243 12.70 -6.39 12.42
C LEU A 243 12.97 -7.89 12.56
N SER A 244 13.31 -8.30 13.78
CA SER A 244 13.43 -9.72 14.14
C SER A 244 12.08 -10.42 14.14
N GLU A 245 12.08 -11.74 13.91
CA GLU A 245 10.85 -12.55 14.00
C GLU A 245 10.18 -12.46 15.38
N LYS A 246 10.97 -12.31 16.45
CA LYS A 246 10.44 -12.11 17.80
C LYS A 246 9.63 -10.81 17.86
N ARG A 247 10.18 -9.70 17.34
CA ARG A 247 9.49 -8.41 17.36
C ARG A 247 8.23 -8.43 16.52
N ILE A 248 8.26 -9.10 15.37
CA ILE A 248 7.05 -9.31 14.53
C ILE A 248 5.95 -10.06 15.30
N ARG A 249 6.29 -11.10 16.07
CA ARG A 249 5.31 -11.82 16.91
C ARG A 249 4.71 -10.93 18.00
N GLU A 250 5.52 -10.09 18.63
CA GLU A 250 5.07 -9.10 19.62
C GLU A 250 4.07 -8.10 19.01
N ILE A 251 4.40 -7.54 17.84
CA ILE A 251 3.52 -6.66 17.07
C ILE A 251 2.19 -7.36 16.73
N HIS A 252 2.25 -8.60 16.25
CA HIS A 252 1.05 -9.39 15.93
C HIS A 252 0.18 -9.72 17.15
N ALA A 253 0.77 -9.75 18.34
CA ALA A 253 0.09 -9.90 19.62
C ALA A 253 -0.43 -8.56 20.20
N GLY A 254 -0.15 -7.44 19.53
CA GLY A 254 -0.64 -6.12 19.89
C GLY A 254 0.33 -5.27 20.71
N ASP A 255 1.58 -5.73 20.91
CA ASP A 255 2.63 -5.00 21.66
C ASP A 255 3.28 -3.89 20.81
N VAL A 256 2.45 -2.93 20.41
CA VAL A 256 2.81 -1.73 19.67
C VAL A 256 1.78 -0.65 19.96
N THR A 257 2.25 0.59 20.13
CA THR A 257 1.34 1.74 20.32
C THR A 257 0.66 2.06 18.99
N PRO A 258 -0.68 2.12 18.92
CA PRO A 258 -1.39 2.39 17.67
C PRO A 258 -1.09 3.78 17.13
N ILE A 259 -1.12 3.91 15.80
CA ILE A 259 -1.14 5.22 15.14
C ILE A 259 -2.55 5.81 15.29
N ALA A 260 -2.62 7.10 15.63
CA ALA A 260 -3.89 7.82 15.65
C ALA A 260 -4.44 7.96 14.23
N PHE A 261 -5.70 7.57 14.04
CA PHE A 261 -6.40 7.80 12.78
C PHE A 261 -6.81 9.27 12.68
N ASP A 262 -6.52 9.89 11.55
CA ASP A 262 -6.79 11.29 11.27
C ASP A 262 -8.21 11.42 10.70
N TYR A 263 -9.18 11.45 11.63
CA TYR A 263 -10.60 11.62 11.34
C TYR A 263 -10.91 12.96 10.65
N GLU A 264 -10.11 14.00 10.92
CA GLU A 264 -10.28 15.33 10.34
C GLU A 264 -9.85 15.34 8.87
N GLN A 265 -8.64 14.85 8.58
CA GLN A 265 -8.14 14.71 7.21
C GLN A 265 -9.03 13.76 6.40
N ALA A 266 -9.57 12.72 7.03
CA ALA A 266 -10.54 11.81 6.42
C ALA A 266 -11.93 12.44 6.17
N LYS A 267 -12.21 13.64 6.70
CA LYS A 267 -13.54 14.27 6.72
C LYS A 267 -14.62 13.39 7.36
N LEU A 268 -14.19 12.49 8.25
CA LEU A 268 -14.99 11.55 9.00
C LEU A 268 -15.09 12.07 10.45
N ALA A 269 -15.84 13.16 10.66
CA ALA A 269 -16.01 13.74 11.99
C ALA A 269 -16.38 12.67 13.05
N ALA A 270 -15.66 12.68 14.18
CA ALA A 270 -15.81 11.74 15.29
C ALA A 270 -17.13 11.91 16.05
#